data_AF-A0A2N3AFU2-F1
#
_entry.id   AF-A0A2N3AFU2-F1
#
_cell.length_a   1.000
_cell.length_b   1.000
_cell.length_c   1.000
_cell.angle_alpha   90.00
_cell.angle_beta   90.00
_cell.angle_gamma   90.00
#
_symmetry.space_group_name_H-M   'P 1'
#
loop_
_entity.id
_entity.type
_entity.pdbx_description
1 polymer ?
#
loop_
_entity_poly.entity_id
_entity_poly.type
_entity_poly.pdbx_seq_one_letter_code
_entity_poly.pdbx_strand_id
1 'polypeptide(L)'
;MEIIFSLLPVLIFLICLYLLDSFKLVSSKMLIICLVWGVVAALISYYTNTWLSKQFSLDYSVFSKYVAPLNEEFVKAVFIIYLISRQKIGFSVDAAIYGFAAGAGFALAENIVYLIRLMNEPEIVIWIIRGFGTAMMHGGCTAIFSMLLIGGVQREKPLALAFFPSLAAAYLLHSGFNHFFLNPYLQTVLIFVILPVVFTIVFQKSNSVLQDWLEIEFSNEVELLRMIKQGSFTSTKAGDYLISLKKHFDAEMILDLYCYISLYLELSIKAKRNLMLKENGFAVIEEPDIMEKLNELQQLRKQIGKLGELAMQPLVRMKHRELWKLNQLRN
;
A
#
# COMPACT_ATOMS: atom_id res chain seq x y z
N MET A 1 25.59 -16.55 16.27
CA MET A 1 24.23 -17.16 16.23
C MET A 1 23.14 -16.15 16.58
N GLU A 2 23.36 -15.27 17.55
CA GLU A 2 22.39 -14.24 18.00
C GLU A 2 21.93 -13.27 16.91
N ILE A 3 22.88 -12.77 16.10
CA ILE A 3 22.57 -11.90 14.94
C ILE A 3 21.63 -12.59 13.96
N ILE A 4 21.83 -13.90 13.74
CA ILE A 4 21.00 -14.68 12.82
C ILE A 4 19.57 -14.77 13.36
N PHE A 5 19.40 -15.21 14.62
CA PHE A 5 18.07 -15.38 15.20
C PHE A 5 17.31 -14.08 15.41
N SER A 6 18.00 -12.95 15.62
CA SER A 6 17.38 -11.66 15.85
C SER A 6 16.99 -10.91 14.58
N LEU A 7 17.72 -11.08 13.47
CA LEU A 7 17.52 -10.30 12.24
C LEU A 7 16.92 -11.12 11.09
N LEU A 8 17.30 -12.39 10.96
CA LEU A 8 16.96 -13.19 9.79
C LEU A 8 15.46 -13.54 9.68
N PRO A 9 14.74 -13.89 10.78
CA PRO A 9 13.34 -14.31 10.67
C PRO A 9 12.42 -13.30 9.99
N VAL A 10 12.52 -12.03 10.39
CA VAL A 10 11.67 -10.96 9.83
C VAL A 10 12.00 -10.67 8.36
N LEU A 11 13.27 -10.80 7.97
CA LEU A 11 13.70 -10.64 6.58
C LEU A 11 13.23 -11.81 5.71
N ILE A 12 13.34 -13.05 6.20
CA ILE A 12 12.80 -14.23 5.51
C ILE A 12 11.29 -14.05 5.32
N PHE A 13 10.57 -13.65 6.37
CA PHE A 13 9.13 -13.45 6.26
C PHE A 13 8.77 -12.36 5.24
N LEU A 14 9.49 -11.23 5.24
CA LEU A 14 9.31 -10.18 4.24
C LEU A 14 9.55 -10.70 2.81
N ILE A 15 10.59 -11.51 2.60
CA ILE A 15 10.88 -12.13 1.31
C ILE A 15 9.74 -13.08 0.92
N CYS A 16 9.24 -13.91 1.85
CA CYS A 16 8.09 -14.77 1.60
C CYS A 16 6.85 -13.96 1.18
N LEU A 17 6.55 -12.85 1.86
CA LEU A 17 5.45 -11.96 1.49
C LEU A 17 5.64 -11.36 0.09
N TYR A 18 6.85 -10.93 -0.25
CA TYR A 18 7.18 -10.41 -1.57
C TYR A 18 7.02 -11.48 -2.67
N LEU A 19 7.39 -12.73 -2.39
CA LEU A 19 7.23 -13.84 -3.34
C LEU A 19 5.77 -14.29 -3.51
N LEU A 20 4.92 -14.07 -2.50
CA LEU A 20 3.48 -14.35 -2.56
C LEU A 20 2.68 -13.29 -3.36
N ASP A 21 3.29 -12.16 -3.73
CA ASP A 21 2.68 -11.13 -4.58
C ASP A 21 2.57 -11.60 -6.03
N SER A 22 1.48 -12.32 -6.34
CA SER A 22 1.24 -12.93 -7.66
C SER A 22 1.29 -11.90 -8.80
N PHE A 23 0.72 -10.71 -8.60
CA PHE A 23 0.64 -9.67 -9.63
C PHE A 23 1.90 -8.79 -9.71
N LYS A 24 2.89 -9.01 -8.84
CA LYS A 24 4.13 -8.22 -8.75
C LYS A 24 3.81 -6.72 -8.69
N LEU A 25 2.87 -6.36 -7.82
CA LEU A 25 2.46 -4.99 -7.52
C LEU A 25 3.58 -4.23 -6.81
N VAL A 26 4.39 -4.96 -6.04
CA VAL A 26 5.48 -4.42 -5.24
C VAL A 26 6.74 -4.25 -6.09
N SER A 27 7.29 -3.03 -6.12
CA SER A 27 8.60 -2.78 -6.71
C SER A 27 9.70 -3.03 -5.67
N SER A 28 10.75 -3.76 -6.05
CA SER A 28 11.90 -4.03 -5.18
C SER A 28 12.57 -2.74 -4.68
N LYS A 29 12.65 -1.71 -5.54
CA LYS A 29 13.17 -0.38 -5.17
C LYS A 29 12.37 0.23 -4.02
N MET A 30 11.03 0.31 -4.15
CA MET A 30 10.20 0.86 -3.07
C MET A 30 10.18 -0.01 -1.83
N LEU A 31 10.31 -1.33 -1.98
CA LEU A 31 10.42 -2.27 -0.86
C LEU A 31 11.63 -1.94 0.01
N ILE A 32 12.79 -1.76 -0.62
CA ILE A 32 14.03 -1.36 0.06
C ILE A 32 13.88 0.03 0.68
N ILE A 33 13.28 0.99 -0.01
CA ILE A 33 13.03 2.33 0.55
C ILE A 33 12.13 2.25 1.79
N CYS A 34 11.09 1.41 1.79
CA CYS A 34 10.25 1.19 2.98
C CYS A 34 11.05 0.57 4.13
N LEU A 35 11.91 -0.41 3.84
CA LEU A 35 12.79 -1.01 4.83
C LEU A 35 13.74 0.05 5.45
N VAL A 36 14.36 0.88 4.61
CA VAL A 36 15.22 1.99 5.06
C VAL A 36 14.44 3.01 5.88
N TRP A 37 13.21 3.34 5.46
CA TRP A 37 12.33 4.21 6.25
C TRP A 37 12.06 3.63 7.64
N GLY A 38 11.87 2.32 7.75
CA GLY A 38 11.74 1.64 9.04
C GLY A 38 12.92 1.91 9.98
N VAL A 39 14.15 1.80 9.45
CA VAL A 39 15.37 2.10 10.21
C VAL A 39 15.41 3.57 10.63
N VAL A 40 15.09 4.49 9.72
CA VAL A 40 15.00 5.93 10.03
C VAL A 40 13.93 6.21 11.08
N ALA A 41 12.77 5.55 10.99
CA ALA A 41 11.69 5.66 11.94
C ALA A 41 12.08 5.18 13.34
N ALA A 42 12.88 4.11 13.45
CA ALA A 42 13.43 3.65 14.72
C ALA A 42 14.38 4.69 15.34
N LEU A 43 15.25 5.31 14.54
CA LEU A 43 16.15 6.37 15.01
C LEU A 43 15.35 7.60 15.50
N ILE A 44 14.38 8.07 14.71
CA ILE A 44 13.50 9.17 15.10
C ILE A 44 12.76 8.83 16.39
N SER A 45 12.21 7.61 16.47
CA SER A 45 11.47 7.13 17.64
C SER A 45 12.36 7.03 18.87
N TYR A 46 13.61 6.59 18.73
CA TYR A 46 14.56 6.54 19.83
C TYR A 46 14.79 7.93 20.46
N TYR A 47 15.07 8.95 19.65
CA TYR A 47 15.30 10.31 20.15
C TYR A 47 14.02 10.92 20.73
N THR A 48 12.90 10.80 20.01
CA THR A 48 11.61 11.35 20.45
C THR A 48 11.10 10.66 21.71
N ASN A 49 11.17 9.32 21.80
CA ASN A 49 10.79 8.59 23.01
C ASN A 49 11.69 8.94 24.21
N THR A 50 13.00 9.08 23.99
CA THR A 50 13.93 9.50 25.06
C THR A 50 13.60 10.90 25.58
N TRP A 51 13.28 11.82 24.67
CA TRP A 51 12.87 13.18 25.03
C TRP A 51 11.52 13.20 25.77
N LEU A 52 10.51 12.50 25.24
CA LEU A 52 9.17 12.38 25.84
C LEU A 52 9.26 11.76 27.25
N SER A 53 10.03 10.69 27.43
CA SER A 53 10.20 10.02 28.72
C SER A 53 10.78 10.97 29.77
N LYS A 54 11.78 11.78 29.41
CA LYS A 54 12.35 12.80 30.30
C LYS A 54 11.35 13.92 30.63
N GLN A 55 10.60 14.39 29.64
CA GLN A 55 9.68 15.51 29.82
C GLN A 55 8.49 15.15 30.73
N PHE A 56 7.91 13.97 30.55
CA PHE A 56 6.74 13.55 31.31
C PHE A 56 7.09 12.85 32.63
N SER A 57 8.38 12.55 32.88
CA SER A 57 8.86 11.83 34.08
C SER A 57 8.04 10.57 34.39
N LEU A 58 7.58 9.89 33.32
CA LEU A 58 6.75 8.69 33.45
C LEU A 58 7.62 7.50 33.85
N ASP A 59 7.03 6.61 34.65
CA ASP A 59 7.63 5.31 34.92
C ASP A 59 7.88 4.55 33.60
N TYR A 60 9.02 3.87 33.53
CA TYR A 60 9.46 3.16 32.31
C TYR A 60 8.43 2.10 31.86
N SER A 61 7.76 1.43 32.81
CA SER A 61 6.73 0.43 32.51
C SER A 61 5.52 1.07 31.83
N VAL A 62 5.06 2.21 32.33
CA VAL A 62 3.93 2.94 31.73
C VAL A 62 4.33 3.50 30.37
N PHE A 63 5.52 4.08 30.26
CA PHE A 63 6.00 4.68 29.03
C PHE A 63 6.12 3.65 27.89
N SER A 64 6.76 2.51 28.15
CA SER A 64 6.97 1.42 27.18
C SER A 64 5.67 0.74 26.74
N LYS A 65 4.65 0.72 27.61
CA LYS A 65 3.35 0.11 27.30
C LYS A 65 2.42 1.03 26.51
N TYR A 66 2.47 2.35 26.71
CA TYR A 66 1.44 3.25 26.17
C TYR A 66 1.97 4.37 25.29
N VAL A 67 3.08 5.01 25.65
CA VAL A 67 3.55 6.21 24.93
C VAL A 67 4.47 5.82 23.78
N ALA A 68 5.44 4.94 24.03
CA ALA A 68 6.37 4.47 23.01
C ALA A 68 5.64 3.80 21.82
N PRO A 69 4.69 2.86 22.02
CA PRO A 69 4.00 2.24 20.90
C PRO A 69 3.24 3.23 20.00
N LEU A 70 2.60 4.22 20.61
CA LEU A 70 1.86 5.24 19.85
C LEU A 70 2.80 6.06 18.96
N ASN A 71 3.90 6.54 19.54
CA ASN A 71 4.88 7.33 18.81
C ASN A 71 5.55 6.51 17.70
N GLU A 72 5.92 5.28 17.98
CA GLU A 72 6.58 4.38 17.02
C GLU A 72 5.69 4.04 15.84
N GLU A 73 4.42 3.67 16.08
CA GLU A 73 3.48 3.43 14.98
C GLU A 73 3.17 4.70 14.19
N PHE A 74 3.08 5.85 14.85
CA PHE A 74 2.87 7.13 14.18
C PHE A 74 4.03 7.48 13.23
N VAL A 75 5.27 7.40 13.70
CA VAL A 75 6.46 7.71 12.89
C VAL A 75 6.56 6.74 11.71
N LYS A 76 6.36 5.43 11.94
CA LYS A 76 6.36 4.44 10.84
C LYS A 76 5.29 4.73 9.79
N ALA A 77 4.09 5.12 10.22
CA ALA A 77 2.95 5.39 9.34
C ALA A 77 3.19 6.53 8.34
N VAL A 78 4.02 7.53 8.65
CA VAL A 78 4.23 8.73 7.81
C VAL A 78 4.57 8.39 6.36
N PHE A 79 5.51 7.47 6.14
CA PHE A 79 5.92 7.13 4.77
C PHE A 79 4.87 6.30 4.03
N ILE A 80 4.13 5.45 4.73
CA ILE A 80 3.00 4.71 4.14
C ILE A 80 1.90 5.67 3.69
N ILE A 81 1.58 6.67 4.52
CA ILE A 81 0.62 7.73 4.18
C ILE A 81 1.09 8.50 2.94
N TYR A 82 2.39 8.80 2.88
CA TYR A 82 2.99 9.41 1.69
C TYR A 82 2.80 8.53 0.45
N LEU A 83 3.14 7.24 0.49
CA LEU A 83 2.98 6.34 -0.66
C LEU A 83 1.51 6.20 -1.12
N ILE A 84 0.57 6.13 -0.19
CA ILE A 84 -0.87 6.11 -0.50
C ILE A 84 -1.30 7.45 -1.11
N SER A 85 -0.92 8.59 -0.52
CA SER A 85 -1.28 9.90 -1.07
C SER A 85 -0.68 10.20 -2.46
N ARG A 86 0.38 9.47 -2.85
CA ARG A 86 0.99 9.50 -4.19
C ARG A 86 0.52 8.37 -5.10
N GLN A 87 -0.51 7.62 -4.69
CA GLN A 87 -1.10 6.51 -5.45
C GLN A 87 -0.04 5.49 -5.91
N LYS A 88 0.94 5.20 -5.03
CA LYS A 88 1.94 4.14 -5.24
C LYS A 88 1.49 2.81 -4.61
N ILE A 89 0.52 2.86 -3.71
CA ILE A 89 -0.13 1.70 -3.08
C ILE A 89 -1.58 1.65 -3.53
N GLY A 90 -2.02 0.51 -4.08
CA GLY A 90 -3.32 0.38 -4.73
C GLY A 90 -4.25 -0.63 -4.09
N PHE A 91 -3.72 -1.71 -3.51
CA PHE A 91 -4.46 -2.86 -2.99
C PHE A 91 -4.04 -3.18 -1.55
N SER A 92 -4.68 -4.19 -0.95
CA SER A 92 -4.31 -4.60 0.41
C SER A 92 -2.98 -5.38 0.43
N VAL A 93 -2.66 -6.11 -0.64
CA VAL A 93 -1.42 -6.91 -0.77
C VAL A 93 -0.18 -6.03 -0.78
N ASP A 94 -0.08 -5.06 -1.68
CA ASP A 94 1.07 -4.14 -1.75
C ASP A 94 1.15 -3.26 -0.50
N ALA A 95 0.01 -2.81 0.05
CA ALA A 95 -0.03 -2.11 1.32
C ALA A 95 0.55 -2.94 2.47
N ALA A 96 0.17 -4.21 2.58
CA ALA A 96 0.66 -5.12 3.60
C ALA A 96 2.17 -5.34 3.49
N ILE A 97 2.69 -5.54 2.27
CA ILE A 97 4.11 -5.79 2.02
C ILE A 97 4.96 -4.55 2.32
N TYR A 98 4.56 -3.36 1.82
CA TYR A 98 5.29 -2.11 2.11
C TYR A 98 5.19 -1.74 3.60
N GLY A 99 4.03 -1.94 4.22
CA GLY A 99 3.84 -1.75 5.66
C GLY A 99 4.71 -2.68 6.50
N PHE A 100 4.73 -3.97 6.14
CA PHE A 100 5.58 -4.95 6.81
C PHE A 100 7.06 -4.60 6.63
N ALA A 101 7.48 -4.15 5.45
CA ALA A 101 8.86 -3.72 5.20
C ALA A 101 9.28 -2.55 6.11
N ALA A 102 8.42 -1.54 6.28
CA ALA A 102 8.68 -0.45 7.22
C ALA A 102 8.77 -0.93 8.68
N GLY A 103 7.88 -1.82 9.11
CA GLY A 103 7.94 -2.42 10.44
C GLY A 103 9.18 -3.32 10.64
N ALA A 104 9.57 -4.08 9.62
CA ALA A 104 10.75 -4.92 9.62
C ALA A 104 12.02 -4.09 9.76
N GLY A 105 12.14 -3.01 8.99
CA GLY A 105 13.28 -2.09 9.08
C GLY A 105 13.42 -1.47 10.47
N PHE A 106 12.29 -1.10 11.08
CA PHE A 106 12.26 -0.61 12.45
C PHE A 106 12.78 -1.65 13.44
N ALA A 107 12.26 -2.88 13.35
CA ALA A 107 12.67 -3.98 14.22
C ALA A 107 14.15 -4.35 14.06
N LEU A 108 14.70 -4.28 12.84
CA LEU A 108 16.13 -4.53 12.60
C LEU A 108 17.00 -3.51 13.34
N ALA A 109 16.67 -2.23 13.21
CA ALA A 109 17.40 -1.17 13.91
C ALA A 109 17.30 -1.32 15.43
N GLU A 110 16.10 -1.63 15.93
CA GLU A 110 15.88 -1.86 17.35
C GLU A 110 16.69 -3.07 17.85
N ASN A 111 16.61 -4.21 17.16
CA ASN A 111 17.34 -5.42 17.53
C ASN A 111 18.86 -5.22 17.50
N ILE A 112 19.40 -4.43 16.57
CA ILE A 112 20.83 -4.08 16.56
C ILE A 112 21.21 -3.29 17.81
N VAL A 113 20.40 -2.32 18.23
CA VAL A 113 20.65 -1.57 19.47
C VAL A 113 20.62 -2.49 20.70
N TYR A 114 19.66 -3.42 20.77
CA TYR A 114 19.62 -4.40 21.85
C TYR A 114 20.81 -5.35 21.81
N LEU A 115 21.23 -5.84 20.63
CA LEU A 115 22.41 -6.69 20.47
C LEU A 115 23.63 -6.03 21.08
N ILE A 116 23.88 -4.76 20.74
CA ILE A 116 25.02 -3.98 21.24
C ILE A 116 24.95 -3.80 22.78
N ARG A 117 23.76 -3.60 23.34
CA ARG A 117 23.58 -3.39 24.78
C ARG A 117 23.67 -4.68 25.61
N LEU A 118 23.31 -5.82 25.04
CA LEU A 118 23.22 -7.11 25.72
C LEU A 118 24.35 -8.08 25.33
N MET A 119 25.42 -7.59 24.67
CA MET A 119 26.50 -8.45 24.15
C MET A 119 27.15 -9.38 25.20
N ASN A 120 27.04 -9.06 26.48
CA ASN A 120 27.69 -9.81 27.57
C ASN A 120 26.75 -10.80 28.30
N GLU A 121 25.47 -10.86 27.92
CA GLU A 121 24.45 -11.75 28.53
C GLU A 121 23.81 -12.65 27.46
N PRO A 122 24.55 -13.62 26.89
CA PRO A 122 24.15 -14.33 25.68
C PRO A 122 23.12 -15.42 25.95
N GLU A 123 21.85 -15.03 26.07
CA GLU A 123 20.72 -15.97 26.03
C GLU A 123 20.13 -16.03 24.62
N ILE A 124 20.48 -17.08 23.87
CA ILE A 124 19.96 -17.35 22.51
C ILE A 124 18.43 -17.28 22.43
N VAL A 125 17.76 -17.63 23.52
CA VAL A 125 16.31 -17.61 23.67
C VAL A 125 15.73 -16.20 23.54
N ILE A 126 16.39 -15.19 24.12
CA ILE A 126 15.99 -13.78 23.99
C ILE A 126 15.97 -13.39 22.51
N TRP A 127 16.99 -13.80 21.75
CA TRP A 127 17.11 -13.47 20.33
C TRP A 127 16.07 -14.18 19.46
N ILE A 128 15.68 -15.40 19.82
CA ILE A 128 14.55 -16.09 19.18
C ILE A 128 13.24 -15.33 19.45
N ILE A 129 12.96 -14.96 20.70
CA ILE A 129 11.76 -14.21 21.08
C ILE A 129 11.73 -12.85 20.37
N ARG A 130 12.85 -12.13 20.32
CA ARG A 130 12.92 -10.83 19.64
C ARG A 130 12.78 -10.95 18.12
N GLY A 131 13.41 -11.95 17.50
CA GLY A 131 13.37 -12.16 16.06
C GLY A 131 12.01 -12.66 15.54
N PHE A 132 11.38 -13.61 16.23
CA PHE A 132 10.10 -14.19 15.82
C PHE A 132 8.88 -13.52 16.47
N GLY A 133 9.04 -12.90 17.64
CA GLY A 133 8.00 -12.17 18.35
C GLY A 133 8.03 -10.68 18.02
N THR A 134 8.96 -9.94 18.63
CA THR A 134 9.02 -8.47 18.52
C THR A 134 9.14 -7.97 17.08
N ALA A 135 10.03 -8.56 16.28
CA ALA A 135 10.22 -8.10 14.91
C ALA A 135 9.01 -8.38 14.01
N MET A 136 8.37 -9.55 14.17
CA MET A 136 7.14 -9.89 13.49
C MET A 136 5.97 -9.02 13.96
N MET A 137 5.92 -8.64 15.23
CA MET A 137 4.95 -7.70 15.78
C MET A 137 5.07 -6.33 15.11
N HIS A 138 6.27 -5.74 15.02
CA HIS A 138 6.45 -4.44 14.36
C HIS A 138 6.05 -4.48 12.89
N GLY A 139 6.48 -5.53 12.15
CA GLY A 139 6.07 -5.76 10.78
C GLY A 139 4.55 -5.90 10.64
N GLY A 140 3.94 -6.71 11.50
CA GLY A 140 2.49 -6.96 11.53
C GLY A 140 1.66 -5.73 11.82
N CYS A 141 2.02 -4.95 12.85
CA CYS A 141 1.29 -3.73 13.22
C CYS A 141 1.28 -2.71 12.08
N THR A 142 2.44 -2.46 11.46
CA THR A 142 2.55 -1.50 10.36
C THR A 142 1.91 -2.02 9.09
N ALA A 143 1.91 -3.34 8.83
CA ALA A 143 1.13 -3.92 7.74
C ALA A 143 -0.39 -3.77 7.94
N ILE A 144 -0.89 -4.02 9.15
CA ILE A 144 -2.31 -3.86 9.49
C ILE A 144 -2.73 -2.40 9.35
N PHE A 145 -1.91 -1.46 9.83
CA PHE A 145 -2.10 -0.04 9.57
C PHE A 145 -2.27 0.24 8.07
N SER A 146 -1.33 -0.20 7.24
CA SER A 146 -1.36 0.03 5.80
C SER A 146 -2.61 -0.54 5.13
N MET A 147 -3.00 -1.77 5.49
CA MET A 147 -4.18 -2.44 4.94
C MET A 147 -5.50 -1.74 5.30
N LEU A 148 -5.64 -1.32 6.57
CA LEU A 148 -6.82 -0.58 7.00
C LEU A 148 -6.89 0.80 6.34
N LEU A 149 -5.75 1.47 6.18
CA LEU A 149 -5.67 2.79 5.58
C LEU A 149 -6.06 2.72 4.09
N ILE A 150 -5.46 1.82 3.31
CA ILE A 150 -5.82 1.66 1.89
C ILE A 150 -7.27 1.19 1.73
N GLY A 151 -7.76 0.31 2.60
CA GLY A 151 -9.16 -0.14 2.58
C GLY A 151 -10.15 1.01 2.85
N GLY A 152 -9.77 1.98 3.68
CA GLY A 152 -10.53 3.22 3.87
C GLY A 152 -10.52 4.10 2.63
N VAL A 153 -9.34 4.31 2.02
CA VAL A 153 -9.19 5.14 0.81
C VAL A 153 -9.92 4.54 -0.39
N GLN A 154 -9.90 3.21 -0.55
CA GLN A 154 -10.65 2.51 -1.60
C GLN A 154 -12.17 2.63 -1.43
N ARG A 155 -12.65 2.83 -0.20
CA ARG A 155 -14.06 3.14 0.11
C ARG A 155 -14.35 4.64 0.09
N GLU A 156 -13.47 5.44 -0.52
CA GLU A 156 -13.62 6.89 -0.70
C GLU A 156 -13.71 7.67 0.61
N LYS A 157 -13.22 7.10 1.72
CA LYS A 157 -13.09 7.86 2.96
C LYS A 157 -11.94 8.87 2.80
N PRO A 158 -12.09 10.10 3.34
CA PRO A 158 -10.97 11.02 3.46
C PRO A 158 -9.80 10.35 4.18
N LEU A 159 -8.57 10.62 3.75
CA LEU A 159 -7.37 10.00 4.30
C LEU A 159 -7.30 10.14 5.84
N ALA A 160 -7.65 11.32 6.36
CA ALA A 160 -7.71 11.58 7.80
C ALA A 160 -8.71 10.67 8.53
N LEU A 161 -9.87 10.38 7.93
CA LEU A 161 -10.88 9.52 8.54
C LEU A 161 -10.48 8.04 8.51
N ALA A 162 -9.73 7.62 7.48
CA ALA A 162 -9.15 6.27 7.40
C ALA A 162 -7.93 6.11 8.32
N PHE A 163 -7.19 7.19 8.59
CA PHE A 163 -5.99 7.20 9.40
C PHE A 163 -6.25 6.81 10.86
N PHE A 164 -7.17 7.48 11.55
CA PHE A 164 -7.40 7.25 12.98
C PHE A 164 -7.73 5.80 13.36
N PRO A 165 -8.68 5.10 12.70
CA PRO A 165 -8.94 3.70 13.03
C PRO A 165 -7.76 2.78 12.67
N SER A 166 -6.98 3.13 11.65
CA SER A 166 -5.78 2.36 11.26
C SER A 166 -4.67 2.49 12.29
N LEU A 167 -4.40 3.72 12.75
CA LEU A 167 -3.41 3.98 13.81
C LEU A 167 -3.85 3.37 15.13
N ALA A 168 -5.13 3.49 15.48
CA ALA A 168 -5.67 2.90 16.70
C ALA A 168 -5.49 1.37 16.71
N ALA A 169 -5.76 0.69 15.59
CA ALA A 169 -5.55 -0.75 15.49
C ALA A 169 -4.07 -1.15 15.69
N ALA A 170 -3.14 -0.47 15.00
CA ALA A 170 -1.71 -0.75 15.13
C ALA A 170 -1.20 -0.44 16.55
N TYR A 171 -1.63 0.67 17.13
CA TYR A 171 -1.33 1.07 18.50
C TYR A 171 -1.79 0.02 19.51
N LEU A 172 -3.05 -0.42 19.44
CA LEU A 172 -3.61 -1.37 20.38
C LEU A 172 -2.92 -2.74 20.30
N LEU A 173 -2.54 -3.18 19.10
CA LEU A 173 -1.78 -4.42 18.91
C LEU A 173 -0.38 -4.31 19.50
N HIS A 174 0.35 -3.23 19.21
CA HIS A 174 1.69 -3.03 19.73
C HIS A 174 1.69 -2.82 21.25
N SER A 175 0.84 -1.93 21.76
CA SER A 175 0.65 -1.74 23.19
C SER A 175 0.27 -3.05 23.88
N GLY A 176 -0.70 -3.81 23.33
CA GLY A 176 -1.11 -5.10 23.85
C GLY A 176 0.02 -6.15 23.88
N PHE A 177 0.91 -6.12 22.90
CA PHE A 177 2.13 -6.95 22.91
C PHE A 177 3.03 -6.58 24.09
N ASN A 178 3.30 -5.29 24.29
CA ASN A 178 4.17 -4.77 25.37
C ASN A 178 3.57 -4.93 26.78
N HIS A 179 2.29 -5.28 26.90
CA HIS A 179 1.69 -5.59 28.20
C HIS A 179 2.10 -6.97 28.74
N PHE A 180 2.62 -7.86 27.89
CA PHE A 180 3.01 -9.22 28.27
C PHE A 180 1.89 -9.96 29.03
N PHE A 181 0.63 -9.80 28.60
CA PHE A 181 -0.52 -10.52 29.17
C PHE A 181 -0.34 -12.05 29.12
N LEU A 182 0.46 -12.51 28.16
CA LEU A 182 0.92 -13.89 28.05
C LEU A 182 2.44 -13.90 28.22
N ASN A 183 2.98 -15.05 28.62
CA ASN A 183 4.43 -15.25 28.64
C ASN A 183 5.02 -14.99 27.22
N PRO A 184 6.17 -14.30 27.10
CA PRO A 184 6.86 -14.05 25.82
C PRO A 184 7.01 -15.24 24.87
N TYR A 185 7.18 -16.46 25.40
CA TYR A 185 7.22 -17.69 24.57
C TYR A 185 5.91 -17.90 23.82
N LEU A 186 4.78 -17.80 24.53
CA LEU A 186 3.45 -17.98 23.97
C LEU A 186 3.10 -16.85 22.99
N GLN A 187 3.44 -15.60 23.32
CA GLN A 187 3.23 -14.48 22.40
C GLN A 187 3.98 -14.67 21.08
N THR A 188 5.24 -15.10 21.15
CA THR A 188 6.07 -15.40 19.97
C THR A 188 5.43 -16.49 19.11
N VAL A 189 5.03 -17.60 19.70
CA VAL A 189 4.36 -18.71 18.97
C VAL A 189 3.04 -18.23 18.35
N LEU A 190 2.23 -17.47 19.09
CA LEU A 190 0.97 -16.95 18.58
C LEU A 190 1.17 -16.02 17.38
N ILE A 191 2.11 -15.07 17.45
CA ILE A 191 2.40 -14.20 16.31
C ILE A 191 2.94 -15.00 15.13
N PHE A 192 3.87 -15.93 15.38
CA PHE A 192 4.46 -16.76 14.33
C PHE A 192 3.42 -17.60 13.59
N VAL A 193 2.33 -18.02 14.25
CA VAL A 193 1.24 -18.79 13.62
C VAL A 193 0.15 -17.89 13.04
N ILE A 194 -0.34 -16.91 13.81
CA ILE A 194 -1.48 -16.07 13.43
C ILE A 194 -1.11 -15.14 12.28
N LEU A 195 0.08 -14.54 12.29
CA LEU A 195 0.45 -13.54 11.29
C LEU A 195 0.48 -14.13 9.87
N PRO A 196 1.17 -15.27 9.59
CA PRO A 196 1.08 -15.89 8.27
C PRO A 196 -0.36 -16.20 7.85
N VAL A 197 -1.20 -16.74 8.74
CA VAL A 197 -2.60 -17.08 8.44
C VAL A 197 -3.39 -15.83 8.04
N VAL A 198 -3.27 -14.75 8.80
CA VAL A 198 -3.91 -13.47 8.48
C VAL A 198 -3.47 -12.97 7.11
N PHE A 199 -2.17 -12.98 6.82
CA PHE A 199 -1.64 -12.52 5.54
C PHE A 199 -2.12 -13.41 4.39
N THR A 200 -2.13 -14.73 4.54
CA THR A 200 -2.65 -15.65 3.52
C THR A 200 -4.12 -15.37 3.20
N ILE A 201 -4.96 -15.18 4.22
CA ILE A 201 -6.38 -14.86 4.03
C ILE A 201 -6.54 -13.52 3.29
N VAL A 202 -5.80 -12.50 3.71
CA VAL A 202 -5.85 -11.18 3.06
C VAL A 202 -5.38 -11.26 1.62
N PHE A 203 -4.29 -11.98 1.34
CA PHE A 203 -3.72 -12.08 0.00
C PHE A 203 -4.67 -12.83 -0.93
N GLN A 204 -5.24 -13.95 -0.48
CA GLN A 204 -6.27 -14.67 -1.24
C GLN A 204 -7.47 -13.77 -1.55
N LYS A 205 -7.98 -13.04 -0.55
CA LYS A 205 -9.13 -12.15 -0.76
C LYS A 205 -8.81 -10.99 -1.70
N SER A 206 -7.64 -10.36 -1.53
CA SER A 206 -7.20 -9.23 -2.34
C SER A 206 -6.88 -9.66 -3.77
N ASN A 207 -6.30 -10.83 -3.98
CA ASN A 207 -6.03 -11.38 -5.31
C ASN A 207 -7.33 -11.69 -6.04
N SER A 208 -8.31 -12.32 -5.38
CA SER A 208 -9.65 -12.52 -5.97
C SER A 208 -10.30 -11.20 -6.37
N VAL A 209 -10.26 -10.18 -5.50
CA VAL A 209 -10.80 -8.85 -5.85
C VAL A 209 -10.06 -8.19 -7.01
N LEU A 210 -8.74 -8.36 -7.08
CA LEU A 210 -7.91 -7.82 -8.15
C LEU A 210 -8.19 -8.54 -9.48
N GLN A 211 -8.34 -9.86 -9.45
CA GLN A 211 -8.67 -10.67 -10.62
C GLN A 211 -10.08 -10.33 -11.15
N ASP A 212 -11.09 -10.31 -10.28
CA ASP A 212 -12.47 -9.93 -10.66
C ASP A 212 -12.50 -8.52 -11.28
N TRP A 213 -11.74 -7.59 -10.70
CA TRP A 213 -11.60 -6.23 -11.21
C TRP A 213 -10.92 -6.17 -12.57
N LEU A 214 -9.85 -6.97 -12.77
CA LEU A 214 -9.15 -7.05 -14.04
C LEU A 214 -10.08 -7.62 -15.12
N GLU A 215 -10.69 -8.78 -14.90
CA GLU A 215 -11.50 -9.47 -15.91
C GLU A 215 -12.72 -8.65 -16.33
N ILE A 216 -13.52 -8.19 -15.36
CA ILE A 216 -14.79 -7.49 -15.66
C ILE A 216 -14.52 -6.15 -16.33
N GLU A 217 -13.61 -5.34 -15.80
CA GLU A 217 -13.40 -4.02 -16.36
C GLU A 217 -12.58 -4.06 -17.66
N PHE A 218 -11.63 -4.99 -17.80
CA PHE A 218 -10.81 -5.07 -19.01
C PHE A 218 -11.65 -5.37 -20.25
N SER A 219 -12.53 -6.37 -20.18
CA SER A 219 -13.41 -6.71 -21.31
C SER A 219 -14.31 -5.54 -21.72
N ASN A 220 -14.91 -4.85 -20.73
CA ASN A 220 -15.73 -3.67 -20.97
C ASN A 220 -14.93 -2.51 -21.61
N GLU A 221 -13.72 -2.24 -21.12
CA GLU A 221 -12.87 -1.17 -21.65
C GLU A 221 -12.41 -1.47 -23.09
N VAL A 222 -12.05 -2.73 -23.38
CA VAL A 222 -11.68 -3.17 -24.73
C VAL A 222 -12.84 -3.00 -25.70
N GLU A 223 -14.03 -3.43 -25.30
CA GLU A 223 -15.25 -3.29 -26.12
C GLU A 223 -15.58 -1.82 -26.38
N LEU A 224 -15.52 -0.98 -25.34
CA LEU A 224 -15.81 0.45 -25.46
C LEU A 224 -14.81 1.15 -26.39
N LEU A 225 -13.51 0.87 -26.24
CA LEU A 225 -12.47 1.42 -27.11
C LEU A 225 -12.62 0.94 -28.56
N ARG A 226 -13.01 -0.32 -28.76
CA ARG A 226 -13.30 -0.86 -30.10
C ARG A 226 -14.46 -0.11 -30.76
N MET A 227 -15.56 0.13 -30.04
CA MET A 227 -16.72 0.86 -30.56
C MET A 227 -16.38 2.32 -30.88
N ILE A 228 -15.54 2.97 -30.07
CA ILE A 228 -14.97 4.30 -30.36
C ILE A 228 -14.18 4.29 -31.67
N LYS A 229 -13.26 3.34 -31.85
CA LYS A 229 -12.43 3.24 -33.05
C LYS A 229 -13.21 2.88 -34.32
N GLN A 230 -14.32 2.15 -34.18
CA GLN A 230 -15.19 1.77 -35.30
C GLN A 230 -16.26 2.82 -35.64
N GLY A 231 -16.34 3.93 -34.90
CA GLY A 231 -17.36 4.95 -35.09
C GLY A 231 -18.78 4.53 -34.67
N SER A 232 -18.91 3.40 -33.95
CA SER A 232 -20.19 2.87 -33.46
C SER A 232 -20.49 3.29 -32.02
N PHE A 233 -19.61 4.06 -31.37
CA PHE A 233 -19.78 4.49 -29.97
C PHE A 233 -21.12 5.19 -29.69
N THR A 234 -21.63 5.97 -30.64
CA THR A 234 -22.93 6.67 -30.52
C THR A 234 -24.14 5.73 -30.44
N SER A 235 -23.98 4.44 -30.78
CA SER A 235 -25.04 3.43 -30.63
C SER A 235 -25.05 2.76 -29.25
N THR A 236 -24.16 3.18 -28.35
CA THR A 236 -24.04 2.63 -27.00
C THR A 236 -24.69 3.56 -25.97
N LYS A 237 -25.07 3.01 -24.81
CA LYS A 237 -25.53 3.82 -23.66
C LYS A 237 -24.49 4.88 -23.24
N ALA A 238 -23.21 4.58 -23.38
CA ALA A 238 -22.13 5.51 -23.09
C ALA A 238 -22.05 6.66 -24.10
N GLY A 239 -22.27 6.34 -25.38
CA GLY A 239 -22.38 7.32 -26.45
C GLY A 239 -23.61 8.21 -26.33
N ASP A 240 -24.78 7.63 -26.02
CA ASP A 240 -26.01 8.38 -25.75
C ASP A 240 -25.81 9.40 -24.62
N TYR A 241 -25.13 8.98 -23.55
CA TYR A 241 -24.77 9.86 -22.46
C TYR A 241 -23.84 10.99 -22.92
N LEU A 242 -22.77 10.70 -23.66
CA LEU A 242 -21.87 11.73 -24.18
C LEU A 242 -22.58 12.70 -25.13
N ILE A 243 -23.52 12.21 -25.95
CA ILE A 243 -24.36 13.05 -26.82
C ILE A 243 -25.25 13.95 -25.98
N SER A 244 -25.81 13.46 -24.87
CA SER A 244 -26.64 14.28 -23.98
C SER A 244 -25.88 15.48 -23.40
N LEU A 245 -24.55 15.36 -23.23
CA LEU A 245 -23.68 16.43 -22.76
C LEU A 245 -23.52 17.57 -23.78
N LYS A 246 -23.80 17.36 -25.07
CA LYS A 246 -23.74 18.42 -26.10
C LYS A 246 -24.68 19.59 -25.83
N LYS A 247 -25.70 19.41 -24.97
CA LYS A 247 -26.60 20.47 -24.53
C LYS A 247 -25.98 21.40 -23.49
N HIS A 248 -24.89 20.97 -22.85
CA HIS A 248 -24.27 21.62 -21.70
C HIS A 248 -22.85 22.10 -21.96
N PHE A 249 -22.20 21.61 -23.01
CA PHE A 249 -20.83 21.94 -23.39
C PHE A 249 -20.76 22.34 -24.87
N ASP A 250 -19.78 23.17 -25.21
CA ASP A 250 -19.50 23.51 -26.60
C ASP A 250 -18.86 22.35 -27.37
N ALA A 251 -18.75 22.50 -28.70
CA ALA A 251 -18.25 21.43 -29.57
C ALA A 251 -16.78 21.07 -29.30
N GLU A 252 -15.95 22.05 -28.92
CA GLU A 252 -14.53 21.86 -28.58
C GLU A 252 -14.40 21.01 -27.32
N MET A 253 -15.12 21.35 -26.26
CA MET A 253 -15.14 20.57 -25.02
C MET A 253 -15.66 19.14 -25.22
N ILE A 254 -16.68 18.94 -26.06
CA ILE A 254 -17.18 17.60 -26.39
C ILE A 254 -16.12 16.76 -27.10
N LEU A 255 -15.32 17.38 -27.98
CA LEU A 255 -14.19 16.71 -28.62
C LEU A 255 -13.13 16.33 -27.58
N ASP A 256 -12.77 17.24 -26.68
CA ASP A 256 -11.81 16.97 -25.61
C ASP A 256 -12.27 15.84 -24.68
N LEU A 257 -13.56 15.78 -24.34
CA LEU A 257 -14.14 14.68 -23.56
C LEU A 257 -14.05 13.34 -24.29
N TYR A 258 -14.22 13.33 -25.62
CA TYR A 258 -14.07 12.14 -26.45
C TYR A 258 -12.61 11.68 -26.54
N CYS A 259 -11.67 12.61 -26.72
CA CYS A 259 -10.24 12.33 -26.69
C CYS A 259 -9.83 11.80 -25.32
N TYR A 260 -10.32 12.41 -24.24
CA TYR A 260 -10.05 12.02 -22.86
C TYR A 260 -10.48 10.57 -22.57
N ILE A 261 -11.72 10.18 -22.91
CA ILE A 261 -12.17 8.80 -22.68
C ILE A 261 -11.40 7.80 -23.54
N SER A 262 -11.15 8.12 -24.80
CA SER A 262 -10.43 7.25 -25.73
C SER A 262 -9.02 6.96 -25.23
N LEU A 263 -8.29 8.02 -24.85
CA LEU A 263 -6.93 7.92 -24.35
C LEU A 263 -6.86 7.24 -22.99
N TYR A 264 -7.82 7.51 -22.09
CA TYR A 264 -7.93 6.82 -20.82
C TYR A 264 -8.11 5.31 -21.00
N LEU A 265 -9.03 4.89 -21.87
CA LEU A 265 -9.30 3.47 -22.12
C LEU A 265 -8.06 2.77 -22.68
N GLU A 266 -7.36 3.41 -23.62
CA GLU A 266 -6.12 2.86 -24.16
C GLU A 266 -5.06 2.65 -23.07
N LEU A 267 -4.79 3.67 -22.25
CA LEU A 267 -3.82 3.56 -21.16
C LEU A 267 -4.26 2.55 -20.10
N SER A 268 -5.56 2.49 -19.79
CA SER A 268 -6.12 1.53 -18.85
C SER A 268 -5.89 0.08 -19.30
N ILE A 269 -6.22 -0.21 -20.56
CA ILE A 269 -6.02 -1.53 -21.16
C ILE A 269 -4.55 -1.92 -21.13
N LYS A 270 -3.63 -1.00 -21.48
CA LYS A 270 -2.17 -1.25 -21.41
C LYS A 270 -1.71 -1.59 -19.99
N ALA A 271 -2.19 -0.84 -19.00
CA ALA A 271 -1.85 -1.08 -17.59
C ALA A 271 -2.35 -2.46 -17.11
N LYS A 272 -3.61 -2.79 -17.40
CA LYS A 272 -4.23 -4.08 -17.02
C LYS A 272 -3.58 -5.26 -17.74
N ARG A 273 -3.31 -5.13 -19.04
CA ARG A 273 -2.52 -6.10 -19.82
C ARG A 273 -1.19 -6.40 -19.13
N ASN A 274 -0.44 -5.36 -18.75
CA ASN A 274 0.86 -5.54 -18.10
C ASN A 274 0.74 -6.20 -16.72
N LEU A 275 -0.36 -5.98 -15.98
CA LEU A 275 -0.65 -6.71 -14.73
C LEU A 275 -0.92 -8.20 -14.98
N MET A 276 -1.73 -8.53 -16.00
CA MET A 276 -2.01 -9.93 -16.38
C MET A 276 -0.77 -10.67 -16.88
N LEU A 277 0.11 -9.97 -17.63
CA LEU A 277 1.40 -10.53 -18.05
C LEU A 277 2.30 -10.83 -16.85
N LYS A 278 2.41 -9.91 -15.89
CA LYS A 278 3.18 -10.10 -14.66
C LYS A 278 2.71 -11.31 -13.86
N GLU A 279 1.40 -11.45 -13.70
CA GLU A 279 0.76 -12.57 -12.99
C GLU A 279 1.14 -13.92 -13.60
N ASN A 280 1.16 -14.01 -14.93
CA ASN A 280 1.53 -15.23 -15.66
C ASN A 280 3.04 -15.40 -15.85
N GLY A 281 3.86 -14.54 -15.22
CA GLY A 281 5.31 -14.60 -15.29
C GLY A 281 5.91 -14.12 -16.61
N PHE A 282 5.13 -13.52 -17.50
CA PHE A 282 5.61 -12.93 -18.75
C PHE A 282 6.24 -11.55 -18.53
N ALA A 283 7.13 -11.15 -19.45
CA ALA A 283 7.66 -9.80 -19.47
C ALA A 283 6.56 -8.79 -19.83
N VAL A 284 6.63 -7.59 -19.23
CA VAL A 284 5.71 -6.50 -19.58
C VAL A 284 6.04 -5.97 -20.98
N ILE A 285 5.01 -5.47 -21.66
CA ILE A 285 5.18 -4.80 -22.94
C ILE A 285 5.38 -3.31 -22.65
N GLU A 286 6.57 -2.81 -22.98
CA GLU A 286 6.95 -1.41 -22.91
C GLU A 286 6.70 -0.75 -24.27
N GLU A 287 5.97 0.36 -24.28
CA GLU A 287 5.68 1.13 -25.49
C GLU A 287 6.28 2.53 -25.31
N PRO A 288 7.05 3.05 -26.29
CA PRO A 288 7.85 4.27 -26.13
C PRO A 288 6.99 5.53 -25.96
N ASP A 289 5.74 5.51 -26.44
CA ASP A 289 4.79 6.62 -26.44
C ASP A 289 3.96 6.71 -25.14
N ILE A 290 4.13 5.80 -24.17
CA ILE A 290 3.33 5.77 -22.94
C ILE A 290 3.45 7.07 -22.15
N MET A 291 4.67 7.60 -22.03
CA MET A 291 4.90 8.84 -21.27
C MET A 291 4.27 10.05 -21.94
N GLU A 292 4.31 10.12 -23.28
CA GLU A 292 3.64 11.17 -24.06
C GLU A 292 2.12 11.10 -23.86
N LYS A 293 1.54 9.90 -23.98
CA LYS A 293 0.11 9.65 -23.75
C LYS A 293 -0.35 9.98 -22.34
N LEU A 294 0.46 9.67 -21.32
CA LEU A 294 0.16 10.05 -19.93
C LEU A 294 0.18 11.57 -19.74
N ASN A 295 1.09 12.27 -20.40
CA ASN A 295 1.16 13.74 -20.37
C ASN A 295 -0.03 14.37 -21.11
N GLU A 296 -0.39 13.83 -22.28
CA GLU A 296 -1.57 14.24 -23.04
C GLU A 296 -2.86 14.02 -22.22
N LEU A 297 -3.01 12.87 -21.57
CA LEU A 297 -4.14 12.62 -20.67
C LEU A 297 -4.20 13.65 -19.53
N GLN A 298 -3.05 14.04 -18.97
CA GLN A 298 -3.01 15.09 -17.95
C GLN A 298 -3.37 16.48 -18.50
N GLN A 299 -3.00 16.79 -19.75
CA GLN A 299 -3.37 18.03 -20.42
C GLN A 299 -4.88 18.08 -20.69
N LEU A 300 -5.44 17.01 -21.26
CA LEU A 300 -6.89 16.87 -21.48
C LEU A 300 -7.67 17.04 -20.17
N ARG A 301 -7.21 16.43 -19.07
CA ARG A 301 -7.82 16.62 -17.74
C ARG A 301 -7.83 18.08 -17.29
N LYS A 302 -6.79 18.85 -17.60
CA LYS A 302 -6.72 20.28 -17.29
C LYS A 302 -7.66 21.09 -18.19
N GLN A 303 -7.74 20.75 -19.48
CA GLN A 303 -8.61 21.42 -20.46
C GLN A 303 -10.08 21.22 -20.13
N ILE A 304 -10.52 19.97 -19.90
CA ILE A 304 -11.91 19.66 -19.55
C ILE A 304 -12.28 20.20 -18.14
N GLY A 305 -11.26 20.40 -17.30
CA GLY A 305 -11.43 20.90 -15.94
C GLY A 305 -12.28 20.00 -15.04
N LYS A 306 -12.59 20.51 -13.85
CA LYS A 306 -13.35 19.75 -12.84
C LYS A 306 -14.78 19.44 -13.28
N LEU A 307 -15.41 20.34 -14.04
CA LEU A 307 -16.76 20.15 -14.54
C LEU A 307 -16.82 19.02 -15.57
N GLY A 308 -15.86 18.97 -16.50
CA GLY A 308 -15.73 17.86 -17.45
C GLY A 308 -15.43 16.54 -16.75
N GLU A 309 -14.51 16.52 -15.78
CA GLU A 309 -14.25 15.31 -14.99
C GLU A 309 -15.49 14.80 -14.25
N LEU A 310 -16.28 15.70 -13.65
CA LEU A 310 -17.55 15.35 -13.00
C LEU A 310 -18.57 14.81 -14.01
N ALA A 311 -18.68 15.44 -15.17
CA ALA A 311 -19.56 14.99 -16.24
C ALA A 311 -19.15 13.59 -16.75
N MET A 312 -17.86 13.23 -16.70
CA MET A 312 -17.37 11.93 -17.13
C MET A 312 -17.50 10.82 -16.07
N GLN A 313 -17.85 11.12 -14.82
CA GLN A 313 -17.95 10.10 -13.76
C GLN A 313 -18.85 8.88 -14.06
N PRO A 314 -19.92 8.98 -14.85
CA PRO A 314 -20.69 7.79 -15.24
C PRO A 314 -19.94 6.84 -16.17
N LEU A 315 -18.94 7.34 -16.90
CA LEU A 315 -18.14 6.58 -17.88
C LEU A 315 -16.75 6.23 -17.35
N VAL A 316 -16.07 7.20 -16.74
CA VAL A 316 -14.70 7.09 -16.23
C VAL A 316 -14.65 7.74 -14.84
N ARG A 317 -14.35 6.94 -13.81
CA ARG A 317 -14.16 7.43 -12.44
C ARG A 317 -12.67 7.49 -12.12
N MET A 318 -12.08 8.67 -12.19
CA MET A 318 -10.69 8.91 -11.77
C MET A 318 -10.54 8.89 -10.24
N LYS A 319 -10.71 7.70 -9.65
CA LYS A 319 -10.52 7.45 -8.22
C LYS A 319 -9.10 6.97 -7.95
N HIS A 320 -8.83 6.63 -6.70
CA HIS A 320 -7.52 6.21 -6.22
C HIS A 320 -6.95 5.03 -7.02
N ARG A 321 -7.77 4.00 -7.28
CA ARG A 321 -7.33 2.77 -7.96
C ARG A 321 -6.92 3.05 -9.41
N GLU A 322 -7.60 3.93 -10.09
CA GLU A 322 -7.40 4.28 -11.50
C GLU A 322 -6.15 5.14 -11.66
N LEU A 323 -5.94 6.08 -10.75
CA LEU A 323 -4.70 6.84 -10.67
C LEU A 323 -3.50 5.95 -10.34
N TRP A 324 -3.67 5.01 -9.41
CA TRP A 324 -2.66 4.00 -9.10
C TRP A 324 -2.35 3.12 -10.32
N LYS A 325 -3.37 2.65 -11.05
CA LYS A 325 -3.25 1.86 -12.27
C LYS A 325 -2.42 2.60 -13.32
N LEU A 326 -2.74 3.87 -13.59
CA LEU A 326 -1.99 4.70 -14.52
C LEU A 326 -0.55 4.95 -14.07
N ASN A 327 -0.31 5.08 -12.75
CA ASN A 327 1.05 5.20 -12.22
C ASN A 327 1.91 3.95 -12.44
N GLN A 328 1.31 2.77 -12.65
CA GLN A 328 2.07 1.55 -12.98
C GLN A 328 2.74 1.61 -14.35
N LEU A 329 2.27 2.49 -15.25
CA LEU A 329 2.85 2.71 -16.58
C LEU A 329 4.04 3.68 -16.58
N ARG A 330 4.31 4.37 -15.46
CA ARG A 330 5.38 5.38 -15.35
C ARG A 330 6.73 4.81 -14.93
N ASN A 331 6.77 3.53 -14.58
CA ASN A 331 7.88 2.91 -13.85
C ASN A 331 8.68 1.96 -14.73
#